data_AF-A0A532CBX2-F1
#
_entry.id   AF-A0A532CBX2-F1
#
_cell.length_a   1.000
_cell.length_b   1.000
_cell.length_c   1.000
_cell.angle_alpha   90.00
_cell.angle_beta   90.00
_cell.angle_gamma   90.00
#
_symmetry.space_group_name_H-M   'P 1'
#
loop_
_entity.id
_entity.type
_entity.pdbx_description
1 polymer ?
#
loop_
_entity_poly.entity_id
_entity_poly.type
_entity_poly.pdbx_seq_one_letter_code
_entity_poly.pdbx_strand_id
1 'polypeptide(L)'
;MADLQLGPTEYELGSGIRLTQTYAHLMAHFMMAYTPAPPGKHHSAPWSAAGGGLAFDIHVQLQVPPTTFVSHTLDPQFIAWWITALLRLRLGPAFCVPVMGEQSFENAKIRHDEAKYCLIETEQRFLILDPKARRTATELDLAWVGNHWLASSRLFYEQGPFGRLFVAADQACFA
;
A
#
# COMPACT_ATOMS: atom_id res chain seq x y z
N MET A 1 0.58 4.15 12.57
CA MET A 1 1.14 4.59 11.27
C MET A 1 0.21 5.67 10.71
N ALA A 2 0.69 6.60 9.88
CA ALA A 2 -0.20 7.61 9.31
C ALA A 2 -0.89 7.05 8.07
N ASP A 3 -2.21 7.14 8.05
CA ASP A 3 -3.08 6.80 6.94
C ASP A 3 -3.10 7.92 5.89
N LEU A 4 -3.17 7.56 4.60
CA LEU A 4 -3.51 8.52 3.56
C LEU A 4 -5.01 8.83 3.65
N GLN A 5 -5.38 10.10 3.44
CA GLN A 5 -6.76 10.53 3.26
C GLN A 5 -6.89 11.22 1.89
N LEU A 6 -8.04 11.08 1.24
CA LEU A 6 -8.34 11.83 0.02
C LEU A 6 -9.21 13.05 0.37
N GLY A 7 -8.90 14.20 -0.22
CA GLY A 7 -9.81 15.34 -0.24
C GLY A 7 -11.14 15.02 -0.95
N PRO A 8 -11.11 14.50 -2.19
CA PRO A 8 -12.33 14.04 -2.88
C PRO A 8 -12.73 12.62 -2.46
N THR A 9 -13.98 12.24 -2.72
CA THR A 9 -14.48 10.86 -2.48
C THR A 9 -13.82 9.83 -3.40
N GLU A 10 -13.51 10.25 -4.63
CA GLU A 10 -12.77 9.47 -5.61
C GLU A 10 -11.97 10.38 -6.55
N TYR A 11 -10.94 9.82 -7.18
CA TYR A 11 -10.16 10.51 -8.19
C TYR A 11 -9.58 9.52 -9.22
N GLU A 12 -9.71 9.85 -10.50
CA GLU A 12 -9.18 9.07 -11.63
C GLU A 12 -7.79 9.62 -12.03
N LEU A 13 -6.76 8.78 -11.92
CA LEU A 13 -5.37 9.11 -12.25
C LEU A 13 -5.04 8.88 -13.74
N GLY A 14 -6.01 8.40 -14.51
CA GLY A 14 -5.88 8.05 -15.91
C GLY A 14 -5.69 6.55 -16.13
N SER A 15 -5.98 6.11 -17.36
CA SER A 15 -5.89 4.69 -17.77
C SER A 15 -6.72 3.72 -16.90
N GLY A 16 -7.80 4.21 -16.29
CA GLY A 16 -8.69 3.44 -15.42
C GLY A 16 -8.19 3.29 -13.97
N ILE A 17 -7.04 3.86 -13.64
CA ILE A 17 -6.49 3.84 -12.28
C ILE A 17 -7.26 4.82 -11.41
N ARG A 18 -7.81 4.31 -10.31
CA ARG A 18 -8.68 5.10 -9.44
C ARG A 18 -8.27 5.01 -7.99
N LEU A 19 -8.32 6.15 -7.31
CA LEU A 19 -8.28 6.25 -5.86
C LEU A 19 -9.70 6.49 -5.36
N THR A 20 -10.12 5.74 -4.35
CA THR A 20 -11.45 5.88 -3.74
C THR A 20 -11.32 5.86 -2.22
N GLN A 21 -12.07 6.73 -1.54
CA GLN A 21 -12.20 6.68 -0.09
C GLN A 21 -12.85 5.36 0.32
N THR A 22 -12.35 4.75 1.38
CA THR A 22 -12.87 3.48 1.90
C THR A 22 -12.64 3.40 3.41
N TYR A 23 -13.03 2.28 4.01
CA TYR A 23 -12.60 1.91 5.35
C TYR A 23 -12.40 0.41 5.45
N ALA A 24 -11.20 0.01 5.87
CA ALA A 24 -10.88 -1.33 6.34
C ALA A 24 -9.87 -1.26 7.49
N HIS A 25 -9.92 -2.25 8.38
CA HIS A 25 -8.98 -2.38 9.50
C HIS A 25 -8.23 -3.70 9.36
N LEU A 26 -6.93 -3.63 9.12
CA LEU A 26 -6.05 -4.80 9.12
C LEU A 26 -5.42 -4.93 10.51
N MET A 27 -5.56 -6.10 11.13
CA MET A 27 -5.00 -6.37 12.45
C MET A 27 -4.30 -7.73 12.53
N ALA A 28 -3.16 -7.76 13.20
CA ALA A 28 -2.42 -8.97 13.54
C ALA A 28 -2.15 -8.98 15.04
N HIS A 29 -2.85 -9.88 15.76
CA HIS A 29 -2.69 -10.04 17.20
C HIS A 29 -1.50 -10.94 17.51
N PHE A 30 -0.71 -10.56 18.51
CA PHE A 30 0.36 -11.42 18.99
C PHE A 30 -0.20 -12.57 19.82
N MET A 31 0.19 -13.79 19.47
CA MET A 31 -0.18 -15.02 20.18
C MET A 31 1.07 -15.67 20.75
N MET A 32 1.02 -16.08 22.02
CA MET A 32 2.09 -16.82 22.69
C MET A 32 1.76 -18.31 22.70
N ALA A 33 2.69 -19.13 22.23
CA ALA A 33 2.66 -20.56 22.42
C ALA A 33 3.74 -20.98 23.41
N TYR A 34 3.40 -21.92 24.30
CA TYR A 34 4.31 -22.38 25.37
C TYR A 34 5.03 -23.68 25.01
N THR A 35 4.92 -24.14 23.75
CA THR A 35 5.53 -25.38 23.26
C THR A 35 5.85 -25.24 21.76
N PRO A 36 7.02 -25.72 21.29
CA PRO A 36 7.38 -25.69 19.88
C PRO A 36 6.46 -26.57 19.03
N ALA A 37 6.20 -26.14 17.78
CA ALA A 37 5.48 -26.96 16.81
C ALA A 37 6.44 -27.96 16.13
N PRO A 38 6.01 -29.21 15.87
CA PRO A 38 6.71 -30.09 14.95
C PRO A 38 6.83 -29.46 13.54
N PRO A 39 7.81 -29.86 12.72
CA PRO A 39 7.97 -29.33 11.37
C PRO A 39 6.67 -29.42 10.54
N GLY A 40 6.24 -28.28 9.98
CA GLY A 40 5.03 -28.17 9.14
C GLY A 40 3.69 -28.32 9.89
N LYS A 41 3.70 -28.26 11.23
CA LYS A 41 2.49 -28.29 12.06
C LYS A 41 2.26 -26.95 12.76
N HIS A 42 1.03 -26.72 13.20
CA HIS A 42 0.70 -25.61 14.07
C HIS A 42 1.19 -25.88 15.50
N HIS A 43 1.41 -24.83 16.29
CA HIS A 43 1.71 -24.96 17.71
C HIS A 43 0.59 -25.72 18.44
N SER A 44 0.89 -26.46 19.50
CA SER A 44 -0.17 -27.03 20.34
C SER A 44 -0.64 -26.01 21.37
N ALA A 45 -1.89 -26.13 21.82
CA ALA A 45 -2.34 -25.46 23.04
C ALA A 45 -1.48 -25.90 24.25
N PRO A 46 -1.38 -25.09 25.32
CA PRO A 46 -2.06 -23.81 25.52
C PRO A 46 -1.46 -22.67 24.68
N TRP A 47 -2.33 -21.73 24.31
CA TRP A 47 -1.96 -20.43 23.77
C TRP A 47 -2.52 -19.32 24.64
N SER A 48 -1.89 -18.15 24.59
CA SER A 48 -2.43 -16.95 25.23
C SER A 48 -2.25 -15.76 24.32
N ALA A 49 -3.24 -14.86 24.30
CA ALA A 49 -3.08 -13.57 23.66
C ALA A 49 -1.98 -12.81 24.39
N ALA A 50 -0.99 -12.31 23.64
CA ALA A 50 -0.02 -11.38 24.15
C ALA A 50 -0.55 -9.95 23.99
N GLY A 51 -0.10 -9.03 24.83
CA GLY A 51 -0.43 -7.61 24.67
C GLY A 51 0.18 -7.04 23.40
N GLY A 52 -0.59 -6.24 22.67
CA GLY A 52 -0.16 -5.54 21.46
C GLY A 52 -0.47 -6.28 20.16
N GLY A 53 0.17 -5.82 19.09
CA GLY A 53 -0.05 -6.33 17.74
C GLY A 53 0.32 -5.28 16.70
N LEU A 54 0.02 -5.58 15.44
CA LEU A 54 0.08 -4.63 14.34
C LEU A 54 -1.34 -4.28 13.91
N ALA A 55 -1.60 -3.01 13.64
CA ALA A 55 -2.89 -2.54 13.20
C ALA A 55 -2.74 -1.39 12.19
N PHE A 56 -3.58 -1.42 11.16
CA PHE A 56 -3.60 -0.43 10.09
C PHE A 56 -5.05 -0.07 9.76
N ASP A 57 -5.35 1.23 9.85
CA ASP A 57 -6.57 1.79 9.29
C ASP A 57 -6.34 2.18 7.84
N ILE A 58 -7.20 1.71 6.95
CA ILE A 58 -7.12 1.91 5.51
C ILE A 58 -8.27 2.80 5.10
N HIS A 59 -7.97 4.05 4.75
CA HIS A 59 -8.97 5.03 4.33
C HIS A 59 -9.02 5.26 2.81
N VAL A 60 -8.09 4.66 2.07
CA VAL A 60 -7.96 4.83 0.62
C VAL A 60 -7.69 3.50 -0.04
N GLN A 61 -8.43 3.22 -1.10
CA GLN A 61 -8.20 2.09 -1.99
C GLN A 61 -7.66 2.61 -3.32
N LEU A 62 -6.57 2.01 -3.80
CA LEU A 62 -6.09 2.16 -5.17
C LEU A 62 -6.57 0.97 -6.00
N GLN A 63 -7.34 1.24 -7.05
CA GLN A 63 -7.74 0.24 -8.03
C GLN A 63 -6.87 0.38 -9.28
N VAL A 64 -6.21 -0.72 -9.66
CA VAL A 64 -5.47 -0.85 -10.91
C VAL A 64 -6.16 -1.88 -11.77
N PRO A 65 -6.89 -1.47 -12.83
CA PRO A 65 -7.54 -2.41 -13.73
C PRO A 65 -6.52 -3.35 -14.40
N PRO A 66 -6.88 -4.62 -14.64
CA PRO A 66 -6.06 -5.50 -15.46
C PRO A 66 -5.82 -4.93 -16.87
N THR A 67 -6.72 -4.10 -17.38
CA THR A 67 -6.64 -3.52 -18.72
C THR A 67 -5.70 -2.31 -18.82
N THR A 68 -5.10 -1.86 -17.73
CA THR A 68 -4.20 -0.69 -17.69
C THR A 68 -2.81 -0.94 -18.30
N PHE A 69 -2.68 -1.92 -19.20
CA PHE A 69 -1.44 -2.20 -19.93
C PHE A 69 -1.10 -1.06 -20.91
N VAL A 70 -0.47 0.02 -20.42
CA VAL A 70 -0.02 1.13 -21.28
C VAL A 70 1.22 0.76 -22.11
N SER A 71 1.83 -0.38 -21.82
CA SER A 71 2.74 -1.16 -22.66
C SER A 71 2.84 -2.54 -22.01
N HIS A 72 3.26 -3.58 -22.75
CA HIS A 72 3.39 -4.97 -22.26
C HIS A 72 4.39 -5.17 -21.09
N THR A 73 4.82 -4.11 -20.40
CA THR A 73 5.93 -4.08 -19.46
C THR A 73 5.56 -3.63 -18.04
N LEU A 74 4.36 -3.10 -17.80
CA LEU A 74 3.94 -2.61 -16.48
C LEU A 74 2.92 -3.57 -15.87
N ASP A 75 3.34 -4.35 -14.87
CA ASP A 75 2.42 -5.18 -14.11
C ASP A 75 1.62 -4.36 -13.07
N PRO A 76 0.43 -4.82 -12.64
CA PRO A 76 -0.41 -4.07 -11.71
C PRO A 76 0.25 -3.79 -10.35
N GLN A 77 1.11 -4.69 -9.87
CA GLN A 77 1.79 -4.52 -8.59
C GLN A 77 2.84 -3.41 -8.70
N PHE A 78 3.59 -3.36 -9.79
CA PHE A 78 4.48 -2.23 -10.10
C PHE A 78 3.70 -0.92 -10.15
N ILE A 79 2.57 -0.86 -10.86
CA ILE A 79 1.76 0.36 -10.96
C ILE A 79 1.29 0.81 -9.56
N ALA A 80 0.80 -0.12 -8.75
CA ALA A 80 0.36 0.18 -7.39
C ALA A 80 1.49 0.74 -6.52
N TRP A 81 2.67 0.11 -6.57
CA TRP A 81 3.86 0.61 -5.90
C TRP A 81 4.28 1.99 -6.43
N TRP A 82 4.33 2.17 -7.75
CA TRP A 82 4.77 3.40 -8.41
C TRP A 82 3.89 4.60 -8.08
N ILE A 83 2.57 4.43 -8.16
CA ILE A 83 1.60 5.46 -7.74
C ILE A 83 1.79 5.82 -6.28
N THR A 84 1.95 4.82 -5.41
CA THR A 84 2.17 5.03 -3.97
C THR A 84 3.47 5.79 -3.72
N ALA A 85 4.55 5.44 -4.40
CA ALA A 85 5.83 6.10 -4.24
C ALA A 85 5.82 7.54 -4.77
N LEU A 86 5.10 7.83 -5.86
CA LEU A 86 4.88 9.20 -6.34
C LEU A 86 4.02 10.02 -5.38
N LEU A 87 3.00 9.42 -4.78
CA LEU A 87 2.25 10.06 -3.70
C LEU A 87 3.20 10.40 -2.56
N ARG A 88 4.07 9.47 -2.12
CA ARG A 88 5.04 9.72 -1.04
C ARG A 88 6.00 10.86 -1.37
N LEU A 89 6.46 10.89 -2.62
CA LEU A 89 7.29 11.99 -3.11
C LEU A 89 6.56 13.34 -3.05
N ARG A 90 5.25 13.35 -3.35
CA ARG A 90 4.44 14.58 -3.41
C ARG A 90 3.94 15.06 -2.04
N LEU A 91 3.55 14.14 -1.16
CA LEU A 91 2.85 14.41 0.10
C LEU A 91 3.71 14.20 1.35
N GLY A 92 4.75 13.37 1.23
CA GLY A 92 5.59 12.92 2.33
C GLY A 92 5.52 11.40 2.53
N PRO A 93 6.51 10.81 3.22
CA PRO A 93 6.67 9.35 3.31
C PRO A 93 5.75 8.68 4.35
N ALA A 94 4.69 9.34 4.82
CA ALA A 94 4.02 8.91 6.05
C ALA A 94 3.09 7.69 5.88
N PHE A 95 2.68 7.37 4.64
CA PHE A 95 1.67 6.34 4.34
C PHE A 95 2.23 5.09 3.66
N CYS A 96 1.56 3.97 3.89
CA CYS A 96 1.93 2.64 3.42
C CYS A 96 0.80 1.97 2.62
N VAL A 97 1.14 0.89 1.94
CA VAL A 97 0.19 -0.07 1.38
C VAL A 97 0.28 -1.33 2.22
N PRO A 98 -0.55 -1.48 3.27
CA PRO A 98 -0.41 -2.61 4.18
C PRO A 98 -0.86 -3.93 3.54
N VAL A 99 -1.77 -3.84 2.56
CA VAL A 99 -2.42 -5.00 1.95
C VAL A 99 -2.79 -4.73 0.49
N MET A 100 -2.72 -5.77 -0.34
CA MET A 100 -3.30 -5.80 -1.68
C MET A 100 -4.28 -6.97 -1.78
N GLY A 101 -5.32 -6.85 -2.60
CA GLY A 101 -6.31 -7.89 -2.82
C GLY A 101 -6.86 -7.88 -4.23
N GLU A 102 -7.56 -8.95 -4.60
CA GLU A 102 -8.14 -9.15 -5.94
C GLU A 102 -9.47 -8.39 -6.13
N GLN A 103 -10.06 -7.88 -5.06
CA GLN A 103 -11.35 -7.19 -5.05
C GLN A 103 -11.31 -5.94 -4.19
N SER A 104 -12.27 -5.03 -4.41
CA SER A 104 -12.43 -3.84 -3.57
C SER A 104 -12.82 -4.20 -2.14
N PHE A 105 -12.50 -3.32 -1.19
CA PHE A 105 -12.91 -3.51 0.20
C PHE A 105 -14.43 -3.49 0.36
N GLU A 106 -15.15 -2.70 -0.44
CA GLU A 106 -16.62 -2.73 -0.48
C GLU A 106 -17.16 -4.09 -0.91
N ASN A 107 -16.59 -4.70 -1.95
CA ASN A 107 -17.00 -6.04 -2.37
C ASN A 107 -16.59 -7.10 -1.34
N ALA A 108 -15.42 -6.94 -0.71
CA ALA A 108 -14.95 -7.85 0.33
C ALA A 108 -15.80 -7.81 1.60
N LYS A 109 -16.47 -6.71 1.91
CA LYS A 109 -17.47 -6.68 3.00
C LYS A 109 -18.62 -7.65 2.73
N ILE A 110 -19.02 -7.80 1.46
CA ILE A 110 -20.12 -8.67 1.03
C ILE A 110 -19.64 -10.11 0.86
N ARG A 111 -18.48 -10.31 0.23
CA ARG A 111 -17.88 -11.61 -0.13
C ARG A 111 -16.54 -11.83 0.59
N HIS A 112 -16.60 -11.82 1.92
CA HIS A 112 -15.41 -11.85 2.77
C HIS A 112 -14.70 -13.21 2.78
N ASP A 113 -15.46 -14.29 2.54
CA ASP A 113 -14.98 -15.66 2.42
C ASP A 113 -14.13 -15.89 1.15
N GLU A 114 -14.37 -15.10 0.11
CA GLU A 114 -13.61 -15.14 -1.14
C GLU A 114 -12.45 -14.13 -1.17
N ALA A 115 -12.41 -13.22 -0.19
CA ALA A 115 -11.42 -12.15 -0.15
C ALA A 115 -10.02 -12.72 0.11
N LYS A 116 -9.15 -12.58 -0.90
CA LYS A 116 -7.73 -12.93 -0.79
C LYS A 116 -6.90 -11.67 -0.68
N TYR A 117 -6.03 -11.66 0.32
CA TYR A 117 -5.18 -10.53 0.64
C TYR A 117 -3.71 -10.98 0.74
N CYS A 118 -2.83 -10.16 0.18
CA CYS A 118 -1.39 -10.26 0.35
C CYS A 118 -0.91 -9.09 1.21
N LEU A 119 -0.16 -9.38 2.27
CA LEU A 119 0.49 -8.36 3.08
C LEU A 119 1.67 -7.80 2.30
N ILE A 120 1.82 -6.47 2.26
CA ILE A 120 2.88 -5.80 1.51
C ILE A 120 3.79 -5.03 2.48
N GLU A 121 3.34 -3.91 3.03
CA GLU A 121 4.17 -3.04 3.88
C GLU A 121 3.67 -3.04 5.33
N THR A 122 3.90 -4.14 6.04
CA THR A 122 3.51 -4.27 7.46
C THR A 122 4.62 -3.88 8.45
N GLU A 123 5.81 -3.56 7.94
CA GLU A 123 6.97 -3.16 8.73
C GLU A 123 6.82 -1.75 9.32
N GLN A 124 7.43 -1.53 10.48
CA GLN A 124 7.47 -0.20 11.07
C GLN A 124 8.43 0.71 10.29
N ARG A 125 7.99 1.94 9.99
CA ARG A 125 8.86 2.98 9.46
C ARG A 125 9.69 3.59 10.59
N PHE A 126 11.01 3.57 10.46
CA PHE A 126 11.93 4.14 11.46
C PHE A 126 12.25 5.62 11.20
N LEU A 127 12.21 6.06 9.94
CA LEU A 127 12.48 7.46 9.58
C LEU A 127 11.19 8.26 9.43
N ILE A 128 10.85 9.03 10.47
CA ILE A 128 9.80 10.05 10.40
C ILE A 128 10.44 11.33 9.82
N LEU A 129 10.51 11.42 8.50
CA LEU A 129 11.15 12.57 7.83
C LEU A 129 10.38 13.88 8.02
N ASP A 130 9.06 13.82 8.19
CA ASP A 130 8.21 14.96 8.49
C ASP A 130 7.01 14.55 9.36
N PRO A 131 7.08 14.76 10.69
CA PRO A 131 5.98 14.46 11.60
C PRO A 131 4.72 15.29 11.33
N LYS A 132 4.86 16.43 10.64
CA LYS A 132 3.77 17.35 10.27
C LYS A 132 3.33 17.17 8.82
N ALA A 133 3.81 16.12 8.14
CA ALA A 133 3.41 15.81 6.79
C ALA A 133 1.89 15.75 6.69
N ARG A 134 1.36 16.42 5.68
CA ARG A 134 -0.07 16.43 5.40
C ARG A 134 -0.50 15.01 5.01
N ARG A 135 -1.59 14.54 5.63
CA ARG A 135 -2.17 13.22 5.35
C ARG A 135 -3.22 13.23 4.27
N THR A 136 -3.80 14.39 3.99
CA THR A 136 -4.87 14.56 3.00
C THR A 136 -4.31 14.97 1.65
N ALA A 137 -4.47 14.12 0.64
CA ALA A 137 -4.18 14.44 -0.75
C ALA A 137 -5.25 15.38 -1.31
N THR A 138 -4.84 16.55 -1.77
CA THR A 138 -5.74 17.49 -2.47
C THR A 138 -5.86 17.12 -3.95
N GLU A 139 -6.89 17.63 -4.64
CA GLU A 139 -7.01 17.46 -6.10
C GLU A 139 -5.75 17.88 -6.86
N LEU A 140 -5.06 18.93 -6.41
CA LEU A 140 -3.81 19.37 -7.02
C LEU A 140 -2.70 18.31 -6.91
N ASP A 141 -2.62 17.62 -5.77
CA ASP A 141 -1.64 16.56 -5.57
C ASP A 141 -1.95 15.33 -6.43
N LEU A 142 -3.24 14.98 -6.50
CA LEU A 142 -3.73 13.86 -7.30
C LEU A 142 -3.59 14.14 -8.81
N ALA A 143 -3.86 15.36 -9.25
CA ALA A 143 -3.61 15.82 -10.61
C ALA A 143 -2.13 15.77 -10.95
N TRP A 144 -1.24 16.15 -10.02
CA TRP A 144 0.19 16.01 -10.21
C TRP A 144 0.57 14.54 -10.44
N VAL A 145 0.09 13.61 -9.61
CA VAL A 145 0.37 12.17 -9.81
C VAL A 145 -0.19 11.68 -11.14
N GLY A 146 -1.46 11.99 -11.44
CA GLY A 146 -2.14 11.61 -12.68
C GLY A 146 -1.41 12.06 -13.95
N ASN A 147 -0.88 13.29 -13.94
CA ASN A 147 -0.16 13.85 -15.08
C ASN A 147 1.26 13.29 -15.27
N HIS A 148 1.89 12.74 -14.22
CA HIS A 148 3.31 12.37 -14.26
C HIS A 148 3.58 10.88 -14.19
N TRP A 149 2.68 10.05 -13.64
CA TRP A 149 3.01 8.66 -13.32
C TRP A 149 3.43 7.84 -14.54
N LEU A 150 2.74 8.02 -15.67
CA LEU A 150 3.02 7.25 -16.89
C LEU A 150 4.30 7.71 -17.58
N ALA A 151 4.53 9.03 -17.66
CA ALA A 151 5.74 9.55 -18.27
C ALA A 151 6.98 9.21 -17.43
N SER A 152 6.86 9.30 -16.11
CA SER A 152 7.94 9.00 -15.16
C SER A 152 8.22 7.50 -15.02
N SER A 153 7.25 6.61 -15.27
CA SER A 153 7.53 5.17 -15.32
C SER A 153 8.44 4.81 -16.48
N ARG A 154 8.35 5.50 -17.62
CA ARG A 154 9.33 5.32 -18.72
C ARG A 154 10.74 5.67 -18.26
N LEU A 155 10.91 6.77 -17.53
CA LEU A 155 12.20 7.15 -16.95
C LEU A 155 12.73 6.05 -16.00
N PHE A 156 11.85 5.43 -15.21
CA PHE A 156 12.19 4.31 -14.33
C PHE A 156 12.82 3.13 -15.08
N TYR A 157 12.21 2.70 -16.19
CA TYR A 157 12.68 1.54 -16.95
C TYR A 157 13.82 1.86 -17.93
N GLU A 158 13.74 3.01 -18.61
CA GLU A 158 14.69 3.39 -19.65
C GLU A 158 16.00 3.92 -19.06
N GLN A 159 15.96 4.52 -17.86
CA GLN A 159 17.14 5.05 -17.17
C GLN A 159 17.47 4.22 -15.92
N GLY A 160 18.22 3.13 -16.12
CA GLY A 160 18.58 2.20 -15.04
C GLY A 160 19.10 2.85 -13.74
N PRO A 161 19.98 3.88 -13.78
CA PRO A 161 20.39 4.59 -12.57
C PRO A 161 19.26 5.31 -11.83
N PHE A 162 18.32 5.91 -12.56
CA PHE A 162 17.17 6.59 -11.96
C PHE A 162 16.28 5.59 -11.23
N GLY A 163 15.91 4.48 -11.87
CA GLY A 163 15.08 3.44 -11.25
C GLY A 163 15.69 2.90 -9.95
N ARG A 164 17.00 2.58 -9.97
CA ARG A 164 17.71 2.10 -8.77
C ARG A 164 17.72 3.13 -7.64
N LEU A 165 18.03 4.40 -7.95
CA LEU A 165 18.04 5.46 -6.95
C LEU A 165 16.65 5.67 -6.34
N PHE A 166 15.61 5.62 -7.18
CA PHE A 166 14.24 5.81 -6.72
C PHE A 166 13.79 4.68 -5.79
N VAL A 167 14.06 3.42 -6.14
CA VAL A 167 13.81 2.27 -5.26
C VAL A 167 14.54 2.45 -3.93
N ALA A 168 15.83 2.78 -3.96
CA ALA A 168 16.63 2.98 -2.75
C ALA A 168 16.05 4.10 -1.87
N ALA A 169 15.61 5.21 -2.48
CA ALA A 169 15.02 6.33 -1.75
C ALA A 169 13.66 6.00 -1.11
N ASP A 170 12.78 5.28 -1.82
CA ASP A 170 11.48 4.86 -1.28
C ASP A 170 11.64 3.82 -0.17
N GLN A 171 12.55 2.86 -0.36
CA GLN A 171 12.82 1.79 0.61
C GLN A 171 13.56 2.26 1.86
N ALA A 172 14.38 3.32 1.78
CA ALA A 172 15.14 3.83 2.92
C ALA A 172 14.26 4.25 4.13
N CYS A 173 12.94 4.43 3.92
CA CYS A 173 12.01 4.77 4.99
C CYS A 173 11.49 3.56 5.79
N PHE A 174 11.74 2.33 5.33
CA PHE A 174 11.36 1.06 5.95
C PHE A 174 12.62 0.39 6.55
N ALA A 175 12.45 -0.51 7.52
CA ALA A 175 13.58 -1.26 8.09
C ALA A 175 13.24 -2.73 8.34
#